data_AF-A0A926AQN6-F1
#
_entry.id   AF-A0A926AQN6-F1
#
_cell.length_a   1.000
_cell.length_b   1.000
_cell.length_c   1.000
_cell.angle_alpha   90.00
_cell.angle_beta   90.00
_cell.angle_gamma   90.00
#
_symmetry.space_group_name_H-M   'P 1'
#
loop_
_entity.id
_entity.type
_entity.pdbx_description
1 polymer ?
#
loop_
_entity_poly.entity_id
_entity_poly.type
_entity_poly.pdbx_seq_one_letter_code
_entity_poly.pdbx_strand_id
1 'polypeptide(L)'
;DNIDDSVEEMKKQAENKKYAFPYLSDKNQQVAQNLGATRNPEVFVLQMHNANFQVRYRGAIDNNPQVANEATEFYLRDVIVALLNRKNPSFSEKKPIGCMIKKE
;
A
#
# COMPACT_ATOMS: atom_id res chain seq x y z
N ASP A 1 -5.80 9.06 18.65
CA ASP A 1 -4.78 8.38 17.83
C ASP A 1 -3.78 7.56 18.65
N ASN A 2 -4.26 6.63 19.48
CA ASN A 2 -3.43 5.55 20.04
C ASN A 2 -3.77 4.29 19.24
N ILE A 3 -3.20 4.17 18.05
CA ILE A 3 -3.15 2.87 17.36
C ILE A 3 -2.03 2.12 18.07
N ASP A 4 -2.40 1.11 18.85
CA ASP A 4 -1.47 0.12 19.36
C ASP A 4 -1.09 -0.79 18.18
N ASP A 5 0.13 -0.59 17.66
CA ASP A 5 0.69 -1.36 16.55
C ASP A 5 1.35 -2.67 17.05
N SER A 6 1.00 -3.15 18.25
CA SER A 6 1.45 -4.45 18.76
C SER A 6 1.02 -5.59 17.84
N VAL A 7 1.83 -6.66 17.81
CA VAL A 7 1.55 -7.84 16.99
C VAL A 7 0.21 -8.49 17.41
N GLU A 8 -0.13 -8.42 18.69
CA GLU A 8 -1.40 -8.89 19.23
C GLU A 8 -2.60 -8.12 18.64
N GLU A 9 -2.56 -6.79 18.63
CA GLU A 9 -3.63 -5.98 18.04
C GLU A 9 -3.70 -6.11 16.52
N MET A 10 -2.54 -6.25 15.84
CA MET A 10 -2.50 -6.54 14.41
C MET A 10 -3.25 -7.84 14.06
N LYS A 11 -3.07 -8.90 14.86
CA LYS A 11 -3.78 -10.19 14.66
C LYS A 11 -5.28 -10.02 14.84
N LYS A 12 -5.73 -9.40 15.93
CA LYS A 12 -7.16 -9.13 16.18
C LYS A 12 -7.77 -8.31 15.05
N GLN A 13 -7.07 -7.29 14.57
CA GLN A 13 -7.54 -6.47 13.46
C GLN A 13 -7.68 -7.28 12.17
N ALA A 14 -6.70 -8.14 11.84
CA ALA A 14 -6.76 -8.98 10.65
C ALA A 14 -7.94 -9.96 10.69
N GLU A 15 -8.22 -10.55 11.86
CA GLU A 15 -9.38 -11.41 12.08
C GLU A 15 -10.71 -10.64 11.96
N ASN A 16 -10.82 -9.50 12.64
CA ASN A 16 -12.03 -8.65 12.62
C ASN A 16 -12.36 -8.14 11.22
N LYS A 17 -11.34 -7.70 10.47
CA LYS A 17 -11.48 -7.21 9.09
C LYS A 17 -11.47 -8.33 8.05
N LYS A 18 -11.28 -9.59 8.47
CA LYS A 18 -11.24 -10.78 7.61
C LYS A 18 -10.30 -10.61 6.42
N TYR A 19 -9.08 -10.15 6.69
CA TYR A 19 -8.10 -9.95 5.63
C TYR A 19 -7.83 -11.26 4.90
N ALA A 20 -8.02 -11.23 3.58
CA ALA A 20 -7.74 -12.36 2.68
C ALA A 20 -6.25 -12.41 2.26
N PHE A 21 -5.40 -11.61 2.91
CA PHE A 21 -3.99 -11.44 2.61
C PHE A 21 -3.17 -11.40 3.90
N PRO A 22 -1.86 -11.73 3.85
CA PRO A 22 -0.98 -11.64 5.01
C PRO A 22 -0.88 -10.21 5.54
N TYR A 23 -0.95 -10.06 6.87
CA TYR A 23 -0.69 -8.80 7.57
C TYR A 23 0.55 -8.95 8.44
N LEU A 24 1.66 -8.34 8.01
CA LEU A 24 3.00 -8.59 8.55
C LEU A 24 3.51 -7.38 9.33
N SER A 25 4.25 -7.63 10.40
CA SER A 25 4.93 -6.60 11.20
C SER A 25 6.36 -6.41 10.70
N ASP A 26 6.72 -5.17 10.36
CA ASP A 26 8.10 -4.76 10.00
C ASP A 26 8.78 -4.12 11.21
N LYS A 27 9.10 -4.93 12.22
CA LYS A 27 9.61 -4.45 13.53
C LYS A 27 10.84 -3.55 13.42
N ASN A 28 11.74 -3.83 12.48
CA ASN A 28 12.99 -3.07 12.31
C ASN A 28 12.85 -1.98 11.24
N GLN A 29 11.66 -1.77 10.69
CA GLN A 29 11.36 -0.82 9.61
C GLN A 29 12.22 -1.01 8.35
N GLN A 30 12.80 -2.20 8.15
CA GLN A 30 13.77 -2.43 7.07
C GLN A 30 13.07 -2.44 5.71
N VAL A 31 11.85 -2.99 5.64
CA VAL A 31 11.07 -3.04 4.41
C VAL A 31 10.57 -1.64 4.07
N ALA A 32 10.04 -0.91 5.06
CA ALA A 32 9.60 0.47 4.89
C ALA A 32 10.76 1.36 4.38
N GLN A 33 11.95 1.25 4.98
CA GLN A 33 13.13 2.00 4.55
C GLN A 33 13.59 1.61 3.13
N ASN A 34 13.67 0.32 2.82
CA ASN A 34 14.12 -0.15 1.50
C ASN A 34 13.17 0.26 0.36
N LEU A 35 11.87 0.33 0.63
CA LEU A 35 10.86 0.80 -0.32
C LEU A 35 10.71 2.33 -0.35
N GLY A 36 11.29 3.03 0.63
CA GLY A 36 11.10 4.47 0.82
C GLY A 36 9.67 4.83 1.21
N ALA A 37 8.96 3.95 1.92
CA ALA A 37 7.61 4.20 2.40
C ALA A 37 7.62 5.31 3.46
N THR A 38 6.63 6.20 3.39
CA THR A 38 6.55 7.39 4.25
C THR A 38 5.20 7.54 4.96
N ARG A 39 4.13 6.95 4.43
CA ARG A 39 2.77 7.12 4.97
C ARG A 39 1.99 5.82 5.05
N ASN A 40 0.94 5.84 5.88
CA ASN A 40 -0.08 4.81 5.97
C ASN A 40 -1.46 5.41 5.67
N PRO A 41 -2.20 4.94 4.63
CA PRO A 41 -1.81 3.92 3.67
C PRO A 41 -0.88 4.44 2.55
N GLU A 42 0.02 3.59 2.09
CA GLU A 42 0.84 3.75 0.88
C GLU A 42 1.02 2.36 0.25
N VAL A 43 0.86 2.24 -1.07
CA VAL A 43 0.92 0.95 -1.79
C VAL A 43 2.06 0.93 -2.80
N PHE A 44 2.62 -0.26 -3.01
CA PHE A 44 3.65 -0.54 -4.01
C PHE A 44 3.20 -1.70 -4.89
N VAL A 45 3.24 -1.53 -6.21
CA VAL A 45 2.97 -2.61 -7.19
C VAL A 45 4.29 -3.08 -7.77
N LEU A 46 4.65 -4.33 -7.48
CA LEU A 46 5.85 -4.95 -8.01
C LEU A 46 5.49 -5.86 -9.18
N GLN A 47 6.29 -5.80 -10.25
CA GLN A 47 6.20 -6.74 -11.36
C GLN A 47 7.54 -7.43 -11.56
N MET A 48 7.51 -8.75 -11.71
CA MET A 48 8.71 -9.53 -12.02
C MET A 48 9.13 -9.28 -13.47
N HIS A 49 10.38 -8.90 -13.66
CA HIS A 49 11.02 -8.69 -14.96
C HIS A 49 12.47 -9.19 -14.88
N ASN A 50 12.83 -10.14 -15.74
CA ASN A 50 14.17 -10.76 -15.79
C ASN A 50 14.69 -11.20 -14.41
N ALA A 51 13.89 -12.01 -13.70
CA ALA A 51 14.20 -12.51 -12.35
C ALA A 51 14.33 -11.45 -11.23
N ASN A 52 14.01 -10.18 -11.51
CA ASN A 52 14.02 -9.09 -10.53
C ASN A 52 12.63 -8.46 -10.38
N PHE A 53 12.32 -7.91 -9.21
CA PHE A 53 11.10 -7.10 -9.05
C PHE A 53 11.36 -5.65 -9.44
N GLN A 54 10.47 -5.09 -10.26
CA GLN A 54 10.44 -3.68 -10.61
C GLN A 54 9.20 -3.03 -10.00
N VAL A 55 9.37 -1.85 -9.39
CA VAL A 55 8.24 -1.04 -8.92
C VAL A 55 7.54 -0.44 -10.15
N ARG A 56 6.32 -0.88 -10.41
CA ARG A 56 5.46 -0.35 -11.49
C ARG A 56 4.60 0.82 -11.02
N TYR A 57 4.33 0.88 -9.71
CA TYR A 57 3.58 1.96 -9.09
C TYR A 57 3.93 2.08 -7.61
N ARG A 58 3.97 3.32 -7.10
CA ARG A 58 3.96 3.62 -5.67
C ARG A 58 2.97 4.75 -5.38
N GLY A 59 2.26 4.70 -4.26
CA GLY A 59 1.45 5.85 -3.84
C GLY A 59 0.12 5.57 -3.18
N ALA A 60 -0.83 6.48 -3.40
CA ALA A 60 -2.20 6.39 -2.91
C ALA A 60 -2.99 5.22 -3.55
N ILE A 61 -4.02 4.74 -2.86
CA ILE A 61 -4.94 3.71 -3.40
C ILE A 61 -5.96 4.34 -4.35
N ASP A 62 -6.52 5.47 -3.93
CA ASP A 62 -7.54 6.28 -4.60
C ASP A 62 -7.37 7.76 -4.21
N ASN A 63 -8.27 8.63 -4.67
CA ASN A 63 -8.24 10.05 -4.34
C ASN A 63 -8.94 10.42 -3.02
N ASN A 64 -9.61 9.49 -2.33
CA ASN A 64 -10.27 9.76 -1.05
C ASN A 64 -10.15 8.56 -0.08
N PRO A 65 -9.01 8.43 0.63
CA PRO A 65 -8.79 7.31 1.55
C PRO A 65 -9.59 7.44 2.86
N GLN A 66 -10.23 8.58 3.12
CA GLN A 66 -10.99 8.83 4.35
C GLN A 66 -12.44 8.37 4.22
N VAL A 67 -13.04 8.60 3.05
CA VAL A 67 -14.47 8.36 2.81
C VAL A 67 -14.61 7.53 1.53
N ALA A 68 -14.62 6.21 1.70
CA ALA A 68 -14.51 5.26 0.58
C ALA A 68 -15.58 5.42 -0.51
N ASN A 69 -16.80 5.82 -0.15
CA ASN A 69 -17.91 6.05 -1.08
C ASN A 69 -17.82 7.39 -1.85
N GLU A 70 -16.89 8.27 -1.49
CA GLU A 70 -16.63 9.53 -2.18
C GLU A 70 -15.40 9.46 -3.10
N ALA A 71 -14.70 8.30 -3.15
CA ALA A 71 -13.61 8.09 -4.09
C ALA A 71 -14.12 8.09 -5.54
N THR A 72 -13.53 8.92 -6.39
CA THR A 72 -13.88 9.04 -7.81
C THR A 72 -12.75 8.62 -8.75
N GLU A 73 -11.51 8.51 -8.26
CA GLU A 73 -10.34 8.03 -9.00
C GLU A 73 -9.70 6.86 -8.25
N PHE A 74 -9.54 5.70 -8.91
CA PHE A 74 -9.08 4.45 -8.29
C PHE A 74 -7.69 4.06 -8.77
N TYR A 75 -6.67 4.79 -8.32
CA TYR A 75 -5.31 4.71 -8.86
C TYR A 75 -4.71 3.31 -8.88
N LEU A 76 -4.79 2.59 -7.75
CA LEU A 76 -4.24 1.23 -7.65
C LEU A 76 -4.96 0.27 -8.62
N ARG A 77 -6.29 0.40 -8.73
CA ARG A 77 -7.11 -0.42 -9.63
C ARG A 77 -6.69 -0.18 -11.08
N ASP A 78 -6.55 1.08 -11.49
CA ASP A 78 -6.21 1.45 -12.86
C ASP A 78 -4.83 0.92 -13.25
N VAL A 79 -3.84 1.02 -12.34
CA VAL A 79 -2.51 0.44 -12.52
C VAL A 79 -2.58 -1.07 -12.70
N ILE A 80 -3.27 -1.78 -11.80
CA ILE A 80 -3.39 -3.24 -11.86
C ILE A 80 -4.06 -3.66 -13.18
N VAL A 81 -5.17 -3.01 -13.55
CA VAL A 81 -5.90 -3.31 -14.79
C VAL A 81 -5.01 -3.06 -16.02
N ALA A 82 -4.23 -1.97 -16.05
CA ALA A 82 -3.30 -1.72 -17.14
C ALA A 82 -2.26 -2.83 -17.27
N LEU A 83 -1.62 -3.22 -16.15
CA LEU A 83 -0.58 -4.25 -16.13
C LEU A 83 -1.14 -5.63 -16.53
N LEU A 84 -2.33 -6.00 -16.04
CA LEU A 84 -3.01 -7.25 -16.42
C LEU A 84 -3.34 -7.30 -17.92
N ASN A 85 -3.65 -6.15 -18.52
CA ASN A 85 -3.85 -6.01 -19.97
C ASN A 85 -2.54 -5.87 -20.76
N ARG A 86 -1.38 -6.10 -20.15
CA ARG A 86 -0.05 -5.94 -20.75
C ARG A 86 0.19 -4.52 -21.30
N LYS A 87 -0.46 -3.52 -20.70
CA LYS A 87 -0.28 -2.09 -21.01
C LYS A 87 0.58 -1.42 -19.94
N ASN A 88 1.17 -0.29 -20.28
CA ASN A 88 1.82 0.57 -19.29
C ASN A 88 0.74 1.40 -18.57
N PRO A 89 0.79 1.49 -17.23
CA PRO A 89 -0.04 2.44 -16.47
C PRO A 89 0.19 3.87 -16.96
N SER A 90 -0.84 4.71 -16.90
CA SER A 90 -0.75 6.14 -17.28
C SER A 90 0.07 6.98 -16.28
N PHE A 91 0.33 6.45 -15.09
CA PHE A 91 1.17 7.03 -14.06
C PHE A 91 1.85 5.90 -13.27
N SER A 92 3.05 6.18 -12.75
CA SER A 92 3.78 5.29 -11.85
C SER A 92 3.81 5.80 -10.40
N GLU A 93 3.26 6.99 -10.14
CA GLU A 93 3.26 7.58 -8.81
C GLU A 93 2.03 8.47 -8.56
N LYS A 94 1.46 8.38 -7.35
CA LYS A 94 0.48 9.33 -6.80
C LYS A 94 0.81 9.61 -5.35
N LYS A 95 0.81 10.87 -4.94
CA LYS A 95 1.14 11.24 -3.55
C LYS A 95 0.22 10.52 -2.56
N PRO A 96 0.74 9.71 -1.61
CA PRO A 96 -0.09 9.05 -0.61
C PRO A 96 -0.69 10.08 0.36
N ILE A 97 -1.93 9.83 0.80
CA ILE A 97 -2.67 10.64 1.77
C ILE A 97 -2.95 9.72 2.97
N GLY A 98 -2.49 10.12 4.15
CA GLY A 98 -2.57 9.28 5.34
C GLY A 98 -1.66 9.77 6.48
N CYS A 99 -1.52 8.99 7.55
CA CYS A 99 -0.61 9.31 8.65
C CYS A 99 0.84 9.08 8.24
N MET A 100 1.79 9.81 8.83
CA MET A 100 3.22 9.51 8.66
C MET A 100 3.55 8.19 9.36
N ILE A 101 4.43 7.38 8.76
CA ILE A 101 5.00 6.23 9.45
C ILE A 101 5.82 6.75 10.63
N LYS A 102 5.54 6.24 11.83
CA LYS A 102 6.32 6.56 13.03
C LYS A 102 7.73 5.98 12.85
N LYS A 103 8.77 6.79 13.02
CA LYS A 103 10.15 6.30 13.06
C LYS A 103 10.41 5.75 14.46
N GLU A 104 11.04 4.58 14.54
CA GLU A 104 11.63 4.08 15.78
C GLU A 104 12.93 4.81 16.11
#